data_AF-A0A6B3H2J5-F1
#
_entry.id   AF-A0A6B3H2J5-F1
#
_cell.length_a   1.000
_cell.length_b   1.000
_cell.length_c   1.000
_cell.angle_alpha   90.00
_cell.angle_beta   90.00
_cell.angle_gamma   90.00
#
_symmetry.space_group_name_H-M   'P 1'
#
loop_
_entity.id
_entity.type
_entity.pdbx_description
1 polymer ?
#
loop_
_entity_poly.entity_id
_entity_poly.type
_entity_poly.pdbx_seq_one_letter_code
_entity_poly.pdbx_strand_id
1 'polypeptide(L)'
;SELRRRFSAACWQDLQPVPEQAAVNIRQAEDKLAEAAKAREEQRWADATSRLSTVRALLNTVDEAVSAAGDRLQQLNAVAKDPQQEIERTRFAVRDAQRLAMAGRHTPDPRHARPLDDSVARLDRAIAGLEGRHPDYWHFLT
;
A
#
# COMPACT_ATOMS: atom_id res chain seq x y z
N SER A 1 -5.33 -3.01 -17.95
CA SER A 1 -4.09 -2.94 -17.17
C SER A 1 -3.52 -4.34 -16.99
N GLU A 2 -2.20 -4.46 -16.80
CA GLU A 2 -1.53 -5.73 -16.44
C GLU A 2 -2.18 -6.39 -15.21
N LEU A 3 -2.57 -5.59 -14.22
CA LEU A 3 -3.29 -6.03 -13.02
C LEU A 3 -4.53 -6.89 -13.36
N ARG A 4 -5.41 -6.38 -14.23
CA ARG A 4 -6.65 -7.06 -14.63
C ARG A 4 -6.42 -8.36 -15.40
N ARG A 5 -5.28 -8.52 -16.06
CA ARG A 5 -4.96 -9.71 -16.86
C ARG A 5 -4.39 -10.83 -16.01
N ARG A 6 -3.69 -10.50 -14.92
CA ARG A 6 -2.85 -11.45 -14.17
C ARG A 6 -3.36 -11.76 -12.77
N PHE A 7 -4.14 -10.88 -12.17
CA PHE A 7 -4.56 -11.00 -10.77
C PHE A 7 -6.08 -11.03 -10.60
N SER A 8 -6.54 -11.63 -9.49
CA SER A 8 -7.94 -11.63 -9.09
C SER A 8 -8.46 -10.20 -8.90
N ALA A 9 -9.79 -10.01 -8.94
CA ALA A 9 -10.42 -8.70 -8.79
C ALA A 9 -10.04 -8.00 -7.48
N ALA A 10 -9.93 -8.76 -6.39
CA ALA A 10 -9.55 -8.27 -5.07
C ALA A 10 -8.20 -7.53 -5.06
N CYS A 11 -7.26 -7.88 -5.96
CA CYS A 11 -5.95 -7.24 -6.04
C CYS A 11 -5.97 -5.85 -6.69
N TRP A 12 -7.03 -5.45 -7.40
CA TRP A 12 -7.01 -4.24 -8.22
C TRP A 12 -8.31 -3.44 -8.30
N GLN A 13 -9.44 -3.98 -7.85
CA GLN A 13 -10.74 -3.32 -8.00
C GLN A 13 -10.79 -1.96 -7.28
N ASP A 14 -10.17 -1.85 -6.10
CA ASP A 14 -10.06 -0.61 -5.34
C ASP A 14 -9.16 0.44 -6.02
N LEU A 15 -8.27 0.02 -6.93
CA LEU A 15 -7.40 0.93 -7.70
C LEU A 15 -8.09 1.52 -8.94
N GLN A 16 -9.30 1.06 -9.30
CA GLN A 16 -10.01 1.56 -10.48
C GLN A 16 -10.22 3.08 -10.51
N PRO A 17 -10.52 3.77 -9.38
CA PRO A 17 -10.75 5.21 -9.40
C PRO A 17 -9.47 6.05 -9.54
N VAL A 18 -8.28 5.48 -9.30
CA VAL A 18 -7.02 6.23 -9.23
C VAL A 18 -6.74 7.07 -10.48
N PRO A 19 -6.88 6.56 -11.72
CA PRO A 19 -6.65 7.37 -12.92
C PRO A 19 -7.63 8.53 -13.08
N GLU A 20 -8.90 8.33 -12.72
CA GLU A 20 -9.91 9.38 -12.80
C GLU A 20 -9.66 10.46 -11.76
N GLN A 21 -9.38 10.07 -10.51
CA GLN A 21 -9.03 11.00 -9.43
C GLN A 21 -7.75 11.79 -9.76
N ALA A 22 -6.75 11.12 -10.34
CA ALA A 22 -5.53 11.76 -10.80
C ALA A 22 -5.83 12.82 -11.86
N ALA A 23 -6.66 12.50 -12.86
CA ALA A 23 -7.06 13.44 -13.89
C ALA A 23 -7.85 14.64 -13.33
N VAL A 24 -8.71 14.42 -12.33
CA VAL A 24 -9.43 15.51 -11.62
C VAL A 24 -8.43 16.44 -10.91
N ASN A 25 -7.52 15.88 -10.12
CA ASN A 25 -6.53 16.66 -9.38
C ASN A 25 -5.57 17.43 -10.30
N ILE A 26 -5.17 16.83 -11.44
CA ILE A 26 -4.35 17.50 -12.46
C ILE A 26 -5.10 18.70 -13.05
N ARG A 27 -6.35 18.54 -13.47
CA ARG A 27 -7.16 19.67 -13.98
C ARG A 27 -7.29 20.79 -12.94
N GLN A 28 -7.56 20.45 -11.69
CA GLN A 28 -7.62 21.44 -10.60
C GLN A 28 -6.26 22.13 -10.38
N ALA A 29 -5.16 21.40 -10.51
CA ALA A 29 -3.82 21.97 -10.41
C ALA A 29 -3.52 22.93 -11.57
N GLU A 30 -3.95 22.62 -12.79
CA GLU A 30 -3.84 23.50 -13.95
C GLU A 30 -4.64 24.80 -13.75
N ASP A 31 -5.89 24.70 -13.29
CA ASP A 31 -6.73 25.87 -12.98
C ASP A 31 -6.09 26.75 -11.90
N LYS A 32 -5.56 26.13 -10.84
CA LYS A 32 -4.88 26.84 -9.75
C LYS A 32 -3.56 27.46 -10.19
N LEU A 33 -2.87 26.86 -11.15
CA LEU A 33 -1.65 27.42 -11.74
C LEU A 33 -1.96 28.66 -12.58
N ALA A 34 -3.03 28.64 -13.38
CA ALA A 34 -3.49 29.82 -14.12
C ALA A 34 -3.91 30.95 -13.17
N GLU A 35 -4.61 30.61 -12.09
CA GLU A 35 -4.92 31.53 -11.00
C GLU A 35 -3.65 32.13 -10.37
N ALA A 36 -2.62 31.32 -10.09
CA ALA A 36 -1.37 31.80 -9.52
C ALA A 36 -0.64 32.76 -10.46
N ALA A 37 -0.64 32.48 -11.76
CA ALA A 37 -0.07 33.35 -12.79
C ALA A 37 -0.76 34.72 -12.81
N LYS A 38 -2.10 34.76 -12.80
CA LYS A 38 -2.85 36.02 -12.72
C LYS A 38 -2.56 36.80 -11.43
N ALA A 39 -2.51 36.13 -10.29
CA ALA A 39 -2.19 36.80 -9.02
C ALA A 39 -0.76 37.39 -9.03
N ARG A 40 0.19 36.72 -9.67
CA ARG A 40 1.54 37.22 -9.89
C ARG A 40 1.55 38.47 -10.78
N GLU A 41 0.81 38.46 -11.89
CA GLU A 41 0.69 39.62 -12.80
C GLU A 41 0.13 40.84 -12.08
N GLU A 42 -0.85 40.63 -11.20
CA GLU A 42 -1.46 41.66 -10.34
C GLU A 42 -0.62 42.00 -9.09
N GLN A 43 0.59 41.45 -8.96
CA GLN A 43 1.51 41.66 -7.82
C GLN A 43 0.94 41.24 -6.46
N ARG A 44 -0.05 40.34 -6.44
CA ARG A 44 -0.62 39.74 -5.22
C ARG A 44 0.19 38.52 -4.79
N TRP A 45 1.39 38.77 -4.26
CA TRP A 45 2.39 37.73 -3.96
C TRP A 45 1.92 36.66 -2.96
N ALA A 46 1.18 37.06 -1.93
CA ALA A 46 0.63 36.12 -0.95
C ALA A 46 -0.36 35.14 -1.60
N ASP A 47 -1.24 35.64 -2.47
CA ASP A 47 -2.23 34.83 -3.17
C ASP A 47 -1.57 33.89 -4.19
N ALA A 48 -0.58 34.39 -4.95
CA ALA A 48 0.20 33.56 -5.87
C ALA A 48 0.90 32.42 -5.11
N THR A 49 1.50 32.71 -3.96
CA THR A 49 2.20 31.71 -3.13
C THR A 49 1.22 30.66 -2.59
N SER A 50 0.08 31.10 -2.03
CA SER A 50 -0.98 30.21 -1.54
C SER A 50 -1.49 29.26 -2.64
N ARG A 51 -1.75 29.79 -3.84
CA ARG A 51 -2.20 29.01 -4.99
C ARG A 51 -1.16 27.97 -5.44
N LEU A 52 0.13 28.34 -5.49
CA LEU A 52 1.22 27.40 -5.79
C LEU A 52 1.34 26.31 -4.73
N SER A 53 1.13 26.61 -3.45
CA SER A 53 1.07 25.59 -2.41
C SER A 53 -0.07 24.59 -2.64
N THR A 54 -1.25 25.06 -3.07
CA THR A 54 -2.37 24.18 -3.45
C THR A 54 -2.03 23.32 -4.66
N VAL A 55 -1.41 23.88 -5.71
CA VAL A 55 -0.94 23.12 -6.89
C VAL A 55 -0.02 21.99 -6.44
N ARG A 56 0.99 22.29 -5.61
CA ARG A 56 1.92 21.28 -5.10
C ARG A 56 1.19 20.18 -4.32
N ALA A 57 0.26 20.55 -3.45
CA ALA A 57 -0.51 19.57 -2.67
C ALA A 57 -1.32 18.62 -3.59
N LEU A 58 -2.00 19.16 -4.60
CA LEU A 58 -2.76 18.36 -5.57
C LEU A 58 -1.86 17.38 -6.34
N LEU A 59 -0.72 17.86 -6.83
CA LEU A 59 0.23 17.03 -7.57
C LEU A 59 0.89 15.96 -6.68
N ASN A 60 1.18 16.27 -5.41
CA ASN A 60 1.66 15.27 -4.46
C ASN A 60 0.62 14.17 -4.23
N THR A 61 -0.67 14.51 -4.09
CA THR A 61 -1.73 13.50 -3.96
C THR A 61 -1.83 12.60 -5.20
N VAL A 62 -1.61 13.15 -6.40
CA VAL A 62 -1.56 12.36 -7.64
C VAL A 62 -0.37 11.40 -7.61
N ASP A 63 0.82 11.91 -7.29
CA ASP A 63 2.06 11.14 -7.22
C ASP A 63 1.95 9.98 -6.21
N GLU A 64 1.44 10.26 -5.01
CA GLU A 64 1.22 9.27 -3.96
C GLU A 64 0.26 8.15 -4.43
N ALA A 65 -0.87 8.52 -5.05
CA ALA A 65 -1.86 7.55 -5.50
C ALA A 65 -1.34 6.66 -6.65
N VAL A 66 -0.62 7.25 -7.61
CA VAL A 66 -0.03 6.51 -8.74
C VAL A 66 1.11 5.63 -8.27
N SER A 67 1.98 6.14 -7.39
CA SER A 67 3.08 5.38 -6.80
C SER A 67 2.56 4.20 -5.98
N ALA A 68 1.55 4.39 -5.13
CA ALA A 68 0.94 3.31 -4.36
C ALA A 68 0.37 2.18 -5.25
N ALA A 69 -0.25 2.54 -6.39
CA ALA A 69 -0.73 1.56 -7.35
C ALA A 69 0.43 0.80 -8.06
N GLY A 70 1.51 1.51 -8.37
CA GLY A 70 2.74 0.94 -8.94
C GLY A 70 3.44 -0.02 -7.98
N ASP A 71 3.65 0.41 -6.74
CA ASP A 71 4.24 -0.38 -5.65
C ASP A 71 3.43 -1.66 -5.41
N ARG A 72 2.09 -1.55 -5.39
CA ARG A 72 1.22 -2.72 -5.27
C ARG A 72 1.44 -3.69 -6.41
N LEU A 73 1.48 -3.23 -7.66
CA LEU A 73 1.75 -4.11 -8.80
C LEU A 73 3.13 -4.79 -8.67
N GLN A 74 4.15 -4.08 -8.18
CA GLN A 74 5.47 -4.65 -7.94
C GLN A 74 5.42 -5.74 -6.86
N GLN A 75 4.76 -5.49 -5.73
CA GLN A 75 4.60 -6.47 -4.65
C GLN A 75 3.82 -7.71 -5.12
N LEU A 76 2.72 -7.52 -5.84
CA LEU A 76 1.94 -8.62 -6.41
C LEU A 76 2.76 -9.47 -7.40
N ASN A 77 3.58 -8.83 -8.23
CA ASN A 77 4.49 -9.54 -9.14
C ASN A 77 5.56 -10.33 -8.39
N ALA A 78 6.12 -9.76 -7.31
CA ALA A 78 7.13 -10.42 -6.50
C ALA A 78 6.57 -11.68 -5.82
N VAL A 79 5.42 -11.56 -5.14
CA VAL A 79 4.79 -12.70 -4.45
C VAL A 79 4.26 -13.74 -5.43
N ALA A 80 3.69 -13.34 -6.55
CA ALA A 80 3.25 -14.30 -7.56
C ALA A 80 4.42 -15.07 -8.18
N LYS A 81 5.63 -14.47 -8.23
CA LYS A 81 6.84 -15.14 -8.69
C LYS A 81 7.39 -16.10 -7.65
N ASP A 82 7.46 -15.67 -6.40
CA ASP A 82 7.95 -16.48 -5.29
C ASP A 82 7.31 -16.07 -3.95
N PRO A 83 6.25 -16.76 -3.50
CA PRO A 83 5.64 -16.48 -2.21
C PRO A 83 6.49 -16.99 -1.04
N GLN A 84 7.47 -17.89 -1.25
CA GLN A 84 8.27 -18.46 -0.16
C GLN A 84 9.10 -17.41 0.56
N GLN A 85 9.58 -16.39 -0.15
CA GLN A 85 10.33 -15.30 0.46
C GLN A 85 9.51 -14.61 1.57
N GLU A 86 8.25 -14.31 1.30
CA GLU A 86 7.35 -13.65 2.25
C GLU A 86 6.92 -14.58 3.39
N ILE A 87 6.69 -15.86 3.07
CA ILE A 87 6.38 -16.91 4.06
C ILE A 87 7.52 -17.03 5.08
N GLU A 88 8.77 -17.21 4.61
CA GLU A 88 9.91 -17.43 5.49
C GLU A 88 10.26 -16.17 6.29
N ARG A 89 10.12 -14.98 5.70
CA ARG A 89 10.26 -13.70 6.43
C ARG A 89 9.28 -13.62 7.60
N THR A 90 8.02 -13.97 7.36
CA THR A 90 6.96 -13.92 8.39
C THR A 90 7.18 -14.99 9.45
N ARG A 91 7.51 -16.23 9.06
CA ARG A 91 7.87 -17.32 10.00
C ARG A 91 9.04 -16.93 10.89
N PHE A 92 10.06 -16.30 10.31
CA PHE A 92 11.22 -15.84 11.06
C PHE A 92 10.82 -14.79 12.10
N ALA A 93 10.06 -13.77 11.72
CA ALA A 93 9.60 -12.73 12.64
C ALA A 93 8.75 -13.29 13.80
N VAL A 94 7.85 -14.24 13.51
CA VAL A 94 7.03 -14.90 14.55
C VAL A 94 7.90 -15.74 15.49
N ARG A 95 8.82 -16.55 14.95
CA ARG A 95 9.75 -17.36 15.77
C ARG A 95 10.66 -16.49 16.64
N ASP A 96 11.12 -15.36 16.11
CA ASP A 96 11.95 -14.42 16.86
C ASP A 96 11.16 -13.75 17.99
N ALA A 97 9.91 -13.34 17.72
CA ALA A 97 9.01 -12.82 18.76
C ALA A 97 8.68 -13.87 19.84
N GLN A 98 8.47 -15.13 19.44
CA GLN A 98 8.29 -16.25 20.38
C GLN A 98 9.55 -16.45 21.24
N ARG A 99 10.75 -16.40 20.64
CA ARG A 99 12.02 -16.48 21.38
C ARG A 99 12.15 -15.33 22.39
N LEU A 100 11.79 -14.11 21.99
CA LEU A 100 11.81 -12.94 22.88
C LEU A 100 10.82 -13.10 24.04
N ALA A 101 9.61 -13.60 23.77
CA ALA A 101 8.61 -13.87 24.81
C ALA A 101 9.06 -14.95 25.83
N MET A 102 9.94 -15.87 25.41
CA MET A 102 10.54 -16.91 26.25
C MET A 102 11.80 -16.47 26.99
N ALA A 103 12.38 -15.30 26.69
CA ALA A 103 13.66 -14.89 27.24
C ALA A 103 13.60 -14.77 28.78
N GLY A 104 14.45 -15.55 29.47
CA GLY A 104 14.53 -15.57 30.94
C GLY A 104 13.36 -16.28 31.63
N ARG A 105 12.55 -17.07 30.91
CA ARG A 105 11.37 -17.77 31.45
C ARG A 105 11.36 -19.24 31.04
N HIS A 106 10.84 -20.09 31.92
CA HIS A 106 10.54 -21.50 31.58
C HIS A 106 9.15 -21.66 30.93
N THR A 107 8.22 -20.75 31.24
CA THR A 107 6.85 -20.75 30.70
C THR A 107 6.54 -19.37 30.13
N PRO A 108 6.04 -19.26 28.88
CA PRO A 108 5.69 -17.98 28.29
C PRO A 108 4.47 -17.37 29.00
N ASP A 109 4.45 -16.04 29.12
CA ASP A 109 3.27 -15.32 29.60
C ASP A 109 2.09 -15.55 28.62
N PRO A 110 0.92 -16.03 29.08
CA PRO A 110 -0.25 -16.24 28.22
C PRO A 110 -0.65 -15.01 27.40
N ARG A 111 -0.36 -13.80 27.89
CA ARG A 111 -0.61 -12.53 27.19
C ARG A 111 0.20 -12.38 25.90
N HIS A 112 1.36 -13.05 25.82
CA HIS A 112 2.23 -13.03 24.64
C HIS A 112 2.12 -14.34 23.84
N ALA A 113 1.95 -15.48 24.51
CA ALA A 113 1.86 -16.78 23.84
C ALA A 113 0.66 -16.86 22.88
N ARG A 114 -0.55 -16.55 23.36
CA ARG A 114 -1.77 -16.73 22.58
C ARG A 114 -1.80 -15.89 21.29
N PRO A 115 -1.45 -14.59 21.29
CA PRO A 115 -1.36 -13.82 20.05
C PRO A 115 -0.31 -14.34 19.04
N LEU A 116 0.79 -14.94 19.52
CA LEU A 116 1.82 -15.51 18.65
C LEU A 116 1.37 -16.84 18.02
N ASP A 117 0.67 -17.70 18.78
CA ASP A 117 0.05 -18.91 18.25
C ASP A 117 -1.04 -18.57 17.21
N ASP A 118 -1.87 -17.56 17.51
CA ASP A 118 -2.86 -17.04 16.57
C ASP A 118 -2.20 -16.50 15.29
N SER A 119 -1.00 -15.91 15.39
CA SER A 119 -0.23 -15.42 14.24
C SER A 119 0.30 -16.57 13.37
N VAL A 120 0.74 -17.69 13.97
CA VAL A 120 1.09 -18.91 13.22
C VAL A 120 -0.14 -19.45 12.48
N ALA A 121 -1.27 -19.60 13.17
CA ALA A 121 -2.50 -20.10 12.56
C ALA A 121 -3.06 -19.16 11.47
N ARG A 122 -2.82 -17.85 11.57
CA ARG A 122 -3.14 -16.88 10.50
C ARG A 122 -2.24 -17.09 9.29
N LEU A 123 -0.94 -17.28 9.49
CA LEU A 123 -0.01 -17.52 8.40
C LEU A 123 -0.33 -18.82 7.63
N ASP A 124 -0.62 -19.92 8.34
CA ASP A 124 -0.96 -21.18 7.69
C ASP A 124 -2.24 -21.07 6.84
N ARG A 125 -3.24 -20.32 7.32
CA ARG A 125 -4.46 -20.02 6.53
C ARG A 125 -4.17 -19.15 5.32
N ALA A 126 -3.29 -18.15 5.46
CA ALA A 126 -2.89 -17.29 4.33
C ALA A 126 -2.16 -18.10 3.26
N ILE A 127 -1.30 -19.04 3.65
CA ILE A 127 -0.60 -19.95 2.74
C ILE A 127 -1.59 -20.88 2.02
N ALA A 128 -2.52 -21.49 2.75
CA ALA A 128 -3.56 -22.33 2.14
C ALA A 128 -4.42 -21.54 1.14
N GLY A 129 -4.66 -20.25 1.39
CA GLY A 129 -5.33 -19.34 0.46
C GLY A 129 -4.59 -19.07 -0.86
N LEU A 130 -3.31 -19.46 -0.95
CA LEU A 130 -2.54 -19.39 -2.20
C LEU A 130 -2.77 -20.60 -3.12
N GLU A 131 -3.46 -21.63 -2.66
CA GLU A 131 -3.79 -22.80 -3.47
C GLU A 131 -4.99 -22.51 -4.38
N GLY A 132 -4.82 -22.57 -5.70
CA GLY A 132 -5.91 -22.39 -6.66
C GLY A 132 -5.52 -21.69 -7.97
N ARG A 133 -6.52 -21.43 -8.83
CA ARG A 133 -6.31 -20.88 -10.18
C ARG A 133 -6.02 -19.37 -10.21
N HIS A 134 -6.57 -18.61 -9.26
CA HIS A 134 -6.33 -17.17 -9.11
C HIS A 134 -6.28 -16.79 -7.62
N PRO A 135 -5.15 -17.05 -6.95
CA PRO A 135 -4.95 -16.66 -5.56
C PRO A 135 -5.17 -15.16 -5.34
N ASP A 136 -5.72 -14.84 -4.17
CA ASP A 136 -5.78 -13.46 -3.70
C ASP A 136 -4.45 -13.09 -3.02
N TYR A 137 -3.46 -12.74 -3.85
CA TYR A 137 -2.15 -12.31 -3.39
C TYR A 137 -2.19 -11.00 -2.60
N TRP A 138 -3.23 -10.19 -2.77
CA TRP A 138 -3.37 -8.97 -1.99
C TRP A 138 -3.81 -9.29 -0.56
N HIS A 139 -4.81 -10.16 -0.39
CA HIS A 139 -5.18 -10.66 0.93
C HIS A 139 -4.04 -11.39 1.64
N PHE A 140 -3.18 -12.10 0.91
CA PHE A 140 -1.98 -12.73 1.48
C PHE A 140 -0.96 -11.72 2.03
N LEU A 141 -0.86 -10.53 1.41
CA LEU A 141 0.12 -9.50 1.76
C LEU A 141 -0.32 -8.57 2.91
N THR A 142 -1.61 -8.53 3.24
CA THR A 142 -2.22 -7.57 4.18
C THR A 142 -2.83 -8.24 5.40
#